data_AF-W7V0F4-F1
#
_entry.id   AF-W7V0F4-F1
#
_cell.length_a   1.000
_cell.length_b   1.000
_cell.length_c   1.000
_cell.angle_alpha   90.00
_cell.angle_beta   90.00
_cell.angle_gamma   90.00
#
_symmetry.space_group_name_H-M   'P 1'
#
loop_
_entity.id
_entity.type
_entity.pdbx_description
1 polymer ?
#
loop_
_entity_poly.entity_id
_entity_poly.type
_entity_poly.pdbx_seq_one_letter_code
_entity_poly.pdbx_strand_id
1 'polypeptide(L)'
;MTITKNDITAEVSHIGSLYELLGQREQIDDTCLLLIRADESTVLGADETEKSEVREYLARASFMSAVVSEDNDRSELSEAADMVITPQEAEDFAEKLFKDKTKKQIQEINSCFTAARTAPAEEVLGTESRAFYRLMSEKNGGQLR
;
A
#
# COMPACT_ATOMS: atom_id res chain seq x y z
N MET A 1 -7.92 -7.90 15.43
CA MET A 1 -7.26 -7.83 14.11
C MET A 1 -6.77 -9.20 13.67
N THR A 2 -6.98 -9.54 12.40
CA THR A 2 -6.45 -10.74 11.71
C THR A 2 -5.65 -10.28 10.51
N ILE A 3 -4.48 -10.90 10.26
CA ILE A 3 -3.63 -10.62 9.11
C ILE A 3 -3.49 -11.89 8.26
N THR A 4 -3.88 -11.81 7.00
CA THR A 4 -3.68 -12.86 5.98
C THR A 4 -2.68 -12.35 4.95
N LYS A 5 -1.66 -13.13 4.62
CA LYS A 5 -0.57 -12.68 3.74
C LYS A 5 -0.22 -13.70 2.67
N ASN A 6 0.14 -13.20 1.49
CA ASN A 6 0.86 -13.94 0.45
C ASN A 6 2.10 -13.13 0.00
N ASP A 7 2.76 -13.54 -1.08
CA ASP A 7 3.99 -12.90 -1.55
C ASP A 7 3.81 -11.43 -1.99
N ILE A 8 2.59 -11.04 -2.38
CA ILE A 8 2.27 -9.72 -2.95
C ILE A 8 1.41 -8.89 -2.01
N THR A 9 0.44 -9.50 -1.34
CA THR A 9 -0.57 -8.79 -0.55
C THR A 9 -0.54 -9.18 0.92
N ALA A 10 -0.90 -8.21 1.76
CA ALA A 10 -1.31 -8.42 3.14
C ALA A 10 -2.73 -7.88 3.25
N GLU A 11 -3.65 -8.69 3.77
CA GLU A 11 -5.02 -8.30 4.06
C GLU A 11 -5.20 -8.27 5.57
N VAL A 12 -5.73 -7.15 6.06
CA VAL A 12 -6.04 -6.93 7.47
C VAL A 12 -7.55 -6.81 7.63
N SER A 13 -8.11 -7.59 8.54
CA SER A 13 -9.54 -7.60 8.86
C SER A 13 -9.79 -7.60 10.37
N HIS A 14 -11.03 -7.33 10.77
CA HIS A 14 -11.44 -7.25 12.18
C HIS A 14 -10.54 -6.31 12.99
N ILE A 15 -10.24 -5.15 12.43
CA ILE A 15 -9.38 -4.12 13.02
C ILE A 15 -10.26 -3.03 13.64
N GLY A 16 -10.04 -2.72 14.92
CA GLY A 16 -10.79 -1.65 15.58
C GLY A 16 -10.18 -0.28 15.28
N SER A 17 -8.85 -0.20 15.30
CA SER A 17 -8.09 1.01 15.02
C SER A 17 -6.92 0.72 14.07
N LEU A 18 -6.71 1.57 13.06
CA LEU A 18 -5.54 1.45 12.17
C LEU A 18 -4.22 1.66 12.93
N TYR A 19 -4.26 2.21 14.15
CA TYR A 19 -3.10 2.30 15.03
C TYR A 19 -2.52 0.91 15.36
N GLU A 20 -3.36 -0.13 15.39
CA GLU A 20 -2.93 -1.52 15.62
C GLU A 20 -1.93 -2.01 14.54
N LEU A 21 -1.95 -1.42 13.33
CA LEU A 21 -1.01 -1.75 12.25
C LEU A 21 0.44 -1.44 12.66
N LEU A 22 0.67 -0.42 13.47
CA LEU A 22 2.02 -0.01 13.88
C LEU A 22 2.71 -1.09 14.72
N GLY A 23 1.93 -1.87 15.48
CA GLY A 23 2.44 -3.02 16.23
C GLY A 23 2.76 -4.24 15.37
N GLN A 24 2.41 -4.25 14.08
CA GLN A 24 2.58 -5.38 13.16
C GLN A 24 3.41 -5.03 11.92
N ARG A 25 4.15 -3.92 11.94
CA ARG A 25 4.98 -3.45 10.81
C ARG A 25 5.86 -4.52 10.21
N GLU A 26 6.54 -5.31 11.03
CA GLU A 26 7.42 -6.40 10.56
C GLU A 26 6.70 -7.43 9.67
N GLN A 27 5.40 -7.65 9.89
CA GLN A 27 4.61 -8.57 9.08
C GLN A 27 4.10 -7.91 7.78
N ILE A 28 3.93 -6.59 7.79
CA ILE A 28 3.26 -5.82 6.74
C ILE A 28 4.25 -5.19 5.76
N ASP A 29 5.38 -4.65 6.23
CA ASP A 29 6.26 -3.75 5.46
C ASP A 29 6.85 -4.37 4.17
N ASP A 30 7.01 -5.69 4.12
CA ASP A 30 7.49 -6.43 2.93
C ASP A 30 6.37 -6.77 1.90
N THR A 31 5.12 -6.37 2.17
CA THR A 31 4.04 -6.49 1.19
C THR A 31 4.21 -5.51 0.03
N CYS A 32 3.56 -5.78 -1.10
CA CYS A 32 3.42 -4.80 -2.17
C CYS A 32 2.10 -4.02 -2.05
N LEU A 33 1.06 -4.66 -1.52
CA LEU A 33 -0.25 -4.05 -1.35
C LEU A 33 -0.83 -4.46 0.01
N LEU A 34 -1.30 -3.48 0.76
CA LEU A 34 -2.03 -3.65 2.01
C LEU A 34 -3.53 -3.41 1.73
N LEU A 35 -4.35 -4.42 1.96
CA LEU A 35 -5.82 -4.31 1.91
C LEU A 35 -6.35 -4.21 3.33
N ILE A 36 -6.99 -3.09 3.67
CA ILE A 36 -7.54 -2.80 4.99
C ILE A 36 -9.05 -2.97 4.92
N ARG A 37 -9.56 -4.13 5.35
CA ARG A 37 -11.02 -4.37 5.46
C ARG A 37 -11.55 -3.68 6.71
N ALA A 38 -12.10 -2.49 6.49
CA ALA A 38 -12.63 -1.65 7.55
C ALA A 38 -14.14 -1.88 7.72
N ASP A 39 -14.57 -2.23 8.92
CA ASP A 39 -15.99 -2.31 9.31
C ASP A 39 -16.50 -0.96 9.83
N GLU A 40 -17.80 -0.80 10.02
CA GLU A 40 -18.40 0.49 10.45
C GLU A 40 -17.80 1.07 11.74
N SER A 41 -17.20 0.21 12.58
CA SER A 41 -16.58 0.61 13.85
C SER A 41 -15.09 0.93 13.75
N THR A 42 -14.47 0.66 12.59
CA THR A 42 -13.04 0.89 12.38
C THR A 42 -12.74 2.39 12.36
N VAL A 43 -11.80 2.81 13.19
CA VAL A 43 -11.32 4.21 13.27
C VAL A 43 -9.85 4.32 12.87
N LEU A 44 -9.40 5.52 12.51
CA LEU A 44 -8.00 5.76 12.17
C LEU A 44 -7.08 5.66 13.40
N GLY A 45 -7.53 6.18 14.54
CA GLY A 45 -6.83 6.25 15.82
C GLY A 45 -7.77 6.77 16.91
N ALA A 46 -7.48 6.50 18.18
CA ALA A 46 -8.29 6.93 19.31
C ALA A 46 -8.15 8.43 19.61
N ASP A 47 -7.00 9.03 19.28
CA ASP A 47 -6.72 10.46 19.42
C ASP A 47 -5.88 11.00 18.24
N GLU A 48 -5.65 12.32 18.21
CA GLU A 48 -4.89 12.96 17.13
C GLU A 48 -3.41 12.53 17.05
N THR A 49 -2.84 12.06 18.17
CA THR A 49 -1.46 11.53 18.17
C THR A 49 -1.44 10.21 17.42
N GLU A 50 -2.32 9.27 17.78
CA GLU A 50 -2.44 7.98 17.11
C GLU A 50 -2.76 8.15 15.62
N LYS A 51 -3.74 9.01 15.29
CA LYS A 51 -4.10 9.31 13.91
C LYS A 51 -2.91 9.88 13.11
N SER A 52 -2.12 10.77 13.70
CA SER A 52 -0.93 11.33 13.05
C SER A 52 0.12 10.25 12.79
N GLU A 53 0.36 9.34 13.74
CA GLU A 53 1.33 8.25 13.57
C GLU A 53 0.88 7.27 12.47
N VAL A 54 -0.43 6.98 12.36
CA VAL A 54 -0.96 6.15 11.28
C VAL A 54 -0.77 6.81 9.92
N ARG A 55 -1.11 8.11 9.80
CA ARG A 55 -0.92 8.86 8.55
C ARG A 55 0.55 8.90 8.13
N GLU A 56 1.45 9.15 9.07
CA GLU A 56 2.89 9.16 8.80
C GLU A 56 3.41 7.78 8.36
N TYR A 57 2.93 6.72 9.00
CA TYR A 57 3.28 5.35 8.61
C TYR A 57 2.82 5.02 7.19
N LEU A 58 1.54 5.23 6.87
CA LEU A 58 1.02 4.95 5.54
C LEU A 58 1.66 5.84 4.46
N ALA A 59 1.91 7.12 4.76
CA ALA A 59 2.58 8.03 3.84
C ALA A 59 4.01 7.58 3.49
N ARG A 60 4.73 6.98 4.45
CA ARG A 60 6.12 6.52 4.28
C ARG A 60 6.28 5.04 3.91
N ALA A 61 5.19 4.29 3.87
CA ALA A 61 5.21 2.87 3.56
C ALA A 61 5.78 2.59 2.15
N SER A 62 6.51 1.49 1.97
CA SER A 62 6.98 1.03 0.65
C SER A 62 5.91 0.29 -0.17
N PHE A 63 4.76 0.00 0.44
CA PHE A 63 3.61 -0.63 -0.19
C PHE A 63 2.52 0.39 -0.52
N MET A 64 1.64 0.05 -1.45
CA MET A 64 0.36 0.76 -1.62
C MET A 64 -0.67 0.24 -0.60
N SER A 65 -1.60 1.09 -0.21
CA SER A 65 -2.64 0.79 0.77
C SER A 65 -4.02 1.08 0.19
N ALA A 66 -4.97 0.17 0.41
CA ALA A 66 -6.36 0.31 0.01
C ALA A 66 -7.27 0.11 1.22
N VAL A 67 -8.19 1.05 1.45
CA VAL A 67 -9.32 0.81 2.36
C VAL A 67 -10.40 0.07 1.57
N VAL A 68 -10.81 -1.07 2.08
CA VAL A 68 -11.90 -1.88 1.52
C VAL A 68 -13.18 -1.57 2.30
N SER A 69 -14.10 -0.84 1.68
CA SER A 69 -15.35 -0.35 2.31
C SER A 69 -16.47 -0.24 1.27
N GLU A 70 -17.71 -0.54 1.66
CA GLU A 70 -18.91 -0.26 0.85
C GLU A 70 -19.23 1.25 0.79
N ASP A 71 -18.94 1.96 1.89
CA ASP A 71 -19.15 3.40 1.99
C ASP A 71 -17.87 4.15 1.67
N ASN A 72 -17.91 4.94 0.59
CA ASN A 72 -16.84 5.85 0.18
C ASN A 72 -16.68 7.08 1.11
N ASP A 73 -17.64 7.32 2.02
CA ASP A 73 -17.73 8.53 2.86
C ASP A 73 -16.92 8.43 4.18
N ARG A 74 -16.04 7.45 4.33
CA ARG A 74 -15.15 7.35 5.51
C ARG A 74 -13.97 8.31 5.42
N SER A 75 -14.23 9.61 5.47
CA SER A 75 -13.27 10.67 5.14
C SER A 75 -11.88 10.46 5.76
N GLU A 76 -11.77 10.20 7.06
CA GLU A 76 -10.45 10.06 7.70
C GLU A 76 -9.67 8.80 7.28
N LEU A 77 -10.35 7.67 7.07
CA LEU A 77 -9.70 6.43 6.63
C LEU A 77 -9.32 6.51 5.16
N SER A 78 -10.25 7.01 4.34
CA SER A 78 -10.10 7.19 2.91
C SER A 78 -8.98 8.18 2.58
N GLU A 79 -8.84 9.26 3.36
CA GLU A 79 -7.77 10.26 3.20
C GLU A 79 -6.39 9.74 3.62
N ALA A 80 -6.33 8.74 4.50
CA ALA A 80 -5.06 8.20 5.00
C ALA A 80 -4.46 7.12 4.08
N ALA A 81 -5.26 6.47 3.24
CA ALA A 81 -4.83 5.42 2.32
C ALA A 81 -4.63 5.96 0.89
N ASP A 82 -3.98 5.17 0.03
CA ASP A 82 -3.77 5.56 -1.38
C ASP A 82 -5.05 5.44 -2.22
N MET A 83 -5.94 4.55 -1.81
CA MET A 83 -7.15 4.23 -2.55
C MET A 83 -8.26 3.69 -1.64
N VAL A 84 -9.48 3.81 -2.13
CA VAL A 84 -10.67 3.20 -1.56
C VAL A 84 -11.27 2.30 -2.63
N ILE A 85 -11.56 1.06 -2.26
CA ILE A 85 -12.16 0.06 -3.15
C ILE A 85 -13.32 -0.64 -2.43
N THR A 86 -14.24 -1.18 -3.21
CA THR A 86 -15.36 -1.96 -2.67
C THR A 86 -14.90 -3.37 -2.26
N PRO A 87 -15.63 -4.06 -1.35
CA PRO A 87 -15.37 -5.47 -1.04
C PRO A 87 -15.40 -6.38 -2.26
N GLN A 88 -16.29 -6.09 -3.22
CA GLN A 88 -16.38 -6.83 -4.47
C GLN A 88 -15.13 -6.65 -5.34
N GLU A 89 -14.58 -5.44 -5.43
CA GLU A 89 -13.34 -5.18 -6.18
C GLU A 89 -12.15 -5.84 -5.52
N ALA A 90 -12.10 -5.87 -4.18
CA ALA A 90 -10.96 -6.37 -3.42
C ALA A 90 -10.62 -7.86 -3.69
N GLU A 91 -11.59 -8.69 -4.10
CA GLU A 91 -11.38 -10.13 -4.32
C GLU A 91 -10.35 -10.43 -5.42
N ASP A 92 -10.37 -9.67 -6.52
CA ASP A 92 -9.47 -9.87 -7.66
C ASP A 92 -8.59 -8.65 -7.96
N PHE A 93 -8.64 -7.63 -7.10
CA PHE A 93 -7.95 -6.36 -7.30
C PHE A 93 -6.45 -6.54 -7.54
N ALA A 94 -5.77 -7.28 -6.67
CA ALA A 94 -4.33 -7.49 -6.77
C ALA A 94 -3.95 -8.28 -8.04
N GLU A 95 -4.77 -9.26 -8.42
CA GLU A 95 -4.54 -10.05 -9.64
C GLU A 95 -4.69 -9.18 -10.89
N LYS A 96 -5.72 -8.31 -10.94
CA LYS A 96 -5.91 -7.36 -12.03
C LYS A 96 -4.79 -6.33 -12.10
N LEU A 97 -4.42 -5.75 -10.96
CA LEU A 97 -3.45 -4.66 -10.87
C LEU A 97 -2.03 -5.13 -11.22
N PHE A 98 -1.66 -6.33 -10.77
CA PHE A 98 -0.31 -6.87 -10.90
C PHE A 98 -0.20 -8.05 -11.86
N LYS A 99 -1.17 -8.19 -12.76
CA LYS A 99 -1.22 -9.26 -13.76
C LYS A 99 0.12 -9.40 -14.50
N ASP A 100 0.63 -10.63 -14.56
CA ASP A 100 1.87 -11.01 -15.23
C ASP A 100 3.15 -10.31 -14.69
N LYS A 101 3.10 -9.76 -13.46
CA LYS A 101 4.25 -9.11 -12.82
C LYS A 101 4.83 -9.97 -11.71
N THR A 102 6.15 -9.99 -11.64
CA THR A 102 6.89 -10.53 -10.50
C THR A 102 6.85 -9.56 -9.31
N LYS A 103 7.05 -10.06 -8.08
CA LYS A 103 7.14 -9.22 -6.87
C LYS A 103 8.11 -8.05 -7.03
N LYS A 104 9.28 -8.30 -7.60
CA LYS A 104 10.30 -7.26 -7.86
C LYS A 104 9.80 -6.18 -8.83
N GLN A 105 9.14 -6.57 -9.92
CA GLN A 105 8.56 -5.60 -10.86
C GLN A 105 7.49 -4.74 -10.18
N ILE A 106 6.70 -5.34 -9.29
CA ILE A 106 5.69 -4.63 -8.51
C ILE A 106 6.34 -3.65 -7.54
N GLN A 107 7.40 -4.06 -6.82
CA GLN A 107 8.14 -3.17 -5.91
C GLN A 107 8.76 -1.97 -6.65
N GLU A 108 9.29 -2.16 -7.85
CA GLU A 108 9.78 -1.06 -8.69
C GLU A 108 8.66 -0.10 -9.10
N ILE A 109 7.49 -0.64 -9.48
CA ILE A 109 6.31 0.18 -9.79
C ILE A 109 5.84 0.95 -8.55
N ASN A 110 5.71 0.27 -7.41
CA ASN A 110 5.32 0.88 -6.15
C ASN A 110 6.25 2.01 -5.75
N SER A 111 7.56 1.87 -5.95
CA SER A 111 8.53 2.92 -5.60
C SER A 111 8.22 4.26 -6.28
N CYS A 112 7.64 4.24 -7.48
CA CYS A 112 7.19 5.44 -8.17
C CYS A 112 5.94 6.04 -7.50
N PHE A 113 4.94 5.20 -7.21
CA PHE A 113 3.70 5.62 -6.54
C PHE A 113 3.94 6.14 -5.13
N THR A 114 4.77 5.47 -4.34
CA THR A 114 5.06 5.88 -2.96
C THR A 114 5.92 7.14 -2.91
N ALA A 115 6.83 7.35 -3.87
CA ALA A 115 7.55 8.61 -4.02
C ALA A 115 6.58 9.78 -4.30
N ALA A 116 5.57 9.56 -5.14
CA ALA A 116 4.59 10.59 -5.50
C ALA A 116 3.74 11.10 -4.33
N ARG A 117 3.70 10.39 -3.20
CA ARG A 117 2.97 10.84 -1.99
C ARG A 117 3.54 12.10 -1.37
N THR A 118 4.87 12.28 -1.46
CA THR A 118 5.58 13.32 -0.68
C THR A 118 6.63 14.08 -1.48
N ALA A 119 7.11 13.52 -2.58
CA ALA A 119 8.21 14.10 -3.34
C ALA A 119 7.73 15.12 -4.40
N PRO A 120 8.54 16.14 -4.73
CA PRO A 120 8.26 17.04 -5.85
C PRO A 120 8.32 16.28 -7.18
N ALA A 121 7.62 16.80 -8.19
CA ALA A 121 7.48 16.15 -9.50
C ALA A 121 8.83 15.74 -10.15
N GLU A 122 9.89 16.55 -10.01
CA GLU A 122 11.23 16.23 -10.53
C GLU A 122 11.80 14.94 -9.92
N GLU A 123 11.63 14.76 -8.61
CA GLU A 123 12.13 13.59 -7.89
C GLU A 123 11.32 12.33 -8.24
N VAL A 124 10.00 12.48 -8.44
CA VAL A 124 9.12 11.41 -8.95
C VAL A 124 9.60 10.93 -10.32
N LEU A 125 9.79 11.86 -11.27
CA LEU A 125 10.30 11.54 -12.62
C LEU A 125 11.68 10.88 -12.60
N GLY A 126 12.55 11.32 -11.69
CA GLY A 126 13.86 10.68 -11.48
C GLY A 126 13.73 9.25 -10.97
N THR A 127 12.79 8.98 -10.06
CA THR A 127 12.49 7.64 -9.54
C THR A 127 11.90 6.74 -10.61
N GLU A 128 10.92 7.22 -11.38
CA GLU A 128 10.35 6.51 -12.54
C GLU A 128 11.42 6.14 -13.56
N SER A 129 12.30 7.07 -13.91
CA SER A 129 13.40 6.83 -14.85
C SER A 129 14.32 5.72 -14.37
N ARG A 130 14.74 5.75 -13.10
CA ARG A 130 15.60 4.72 -12.50
C ARG A 130 14.92 3.34 -12.48
N ALA A 131 13.66 3.29 -12.05
CA ALA A 131 12.88 2.05 -12.03
C ALA A 131 12.77 1.45 -13.44
N PHE A 132 12.44 2.28 -14.45
CA PHE A 132 12.39 1.85 -15.84
C PHE A 132 13.71 1.25 -16.33
N TYR A 133 14.85 1.92 -16.08
CA TYR A 133 16.15 1.41 -16.50
C TYR A 133 16.54 0.10 -15.80
N ARG A 134 16.22 -0.07 -14.50
CA ARG A 134 16.43 -1.33 -13.79
C ARG A 134 15.65 -2.48 -14.44
N LEU A 135 14.35 -2.25 -14.70
CA LEU A 135 13.48 -3.22 -15.35
C LEU A 135 13.94 -3.57 -16.78
N MET A 136 14.37 -2.57 -17.55
CA MET A 136 14.88 -2.78 -18.91
C MET A 136 16.21 -3.53 -18.93
N SER A 137 17.11 -3.25 -17.98
CA SER A 137 18.36 -3.98 -17.83
C SER A 137 18.10 -5.46 -17.60
N GLU A 138 17.19 -5.79 -16.68
CA GLU A 138 16.82 -7.16 -16.36
C GLU A 138 16.16 -7.88 -17.56
N LYS A 139 15.23 -7.21 -18.24
CA LYS A 139 14.61 -7.74 -19.47
C LYS A 139 15.65 -8.06 -20.55
N ASN A 140 16.72 -7.29 -20.63
CA ASN A 140 17.79 -7.44 -21.62
C ASN A 140 18.94 -8.37 -21.15
N GLY A 141 18.77 -9.09 -20.04
CA GLY A 141 19.75 -10.06 -19.54
C GLY A 141 20.90 -9.46 -18.71
N GLY A 142 20.79 -8.19 -18.30
CA GLY A 142 21.73 -7.56 -17.39
C GLY A 142 21.54 -8.07 -15.95
N GLN A 143 22.63 -8.42 -15.27
CA GLN A 143 22.61 -8.70 -13.84
C GLN A 143 22.67 -7.38 -13.06
N LEU A 144 21.60 -7.05 -12.35
CA LEU A 144 21.63 -6.02 -11.32
C LEU A 144 22.43 -6.59 -10.14
N ARG A 145 23.60 -6.00 -9.86
CA ARG A 145 24.38 -6.28 -8.65
C ARG A 145 23.79 -5.55 -7.46
#